data_AF-A0A0P8YS24-F1
#
_entry.id   AF-A0A0P8YS24-F1
#
_cell.length_a   1.000
_cell.length_b   1.000
_cell.length_c   1.000
_cell.angle_alpha   90.00
_cell.angle_beta   90.00
_cell.angle_gamma   90.00
#
_symmetry.space_group_name_H-M   'P 1'
#
loop_
_entity.id
_entity.type
_entity.pdbx_description
1 polymer ?
#
loop_
_entity_poly.entity_id
_entity_poly.type
_entity_poly.pdbx_seq_one_letter_code
_entity_poly.pdbx_strand_id
1 'polypeptide(L)'
;MNVKELREYRTKLITDVYSGVIPERFPVMDGLGIEYMIQYAGKDLMTTQYSYTKELLTEVFEKAMELLRGDVFPMAFARNPIAMMFQQSRVNVMGSNGFIQHPETSNMDPEDYDEFIKNPYDFIVEKVSLRQNPGFDTDPITRSINFAKTLLATMDQGKVFSEVSDAMAEKYGFFTTPPGVNGMQAVPFDFLADFQRGFTKIPLDIKRQPEKVLEALEALVPYCIWRGLNPVTSILGNNMIMTHMATFLNTKDFEKFYWPTFLKICHICAERGQAMQIFAEHDWTRFIDHMADLPQGTRLWMEYGDAQKFKDKLGKKMILSGFYPLTLLKNGTKEQCIDKAKELIDILAPGGNFIWRFDKSTLTLNDINPENYVAVMEYVLENSKYDNPGELVTTAKKEDSIVKYSHLYPEFKSKYIVPFDEFKKVYPPVDDRIEPLMRAAYDKYNNMVIPFL
;
A
#
# COMPACT_ATOMS: atom_id res chain seq x y z
N MET A 1 28.48 3.10 14.87
CA MET A 1 27.21 3.38 15.56
C MET A 1 26.77 2.11 16.24
N ASN A 2 26.34 2.18 17.49
CA ASN A 2 25.58 1.08 18.09
C ASN A 2 24.20 0.97 17.42
N VAL A 3 23.45 -0.09 17.73
CA VAL A 3 22.17 -0.38 17.06
C VAL A 3 21.13 0.74 17.26
N LYS A 4 21.08 1.33 18.45
CA LYS A 4 20.16 2.43 18.76
C LYS A 4 20.52 3.70 17.97
N GLU A 5 21.81 4.07 17.97
CA GLU A 5 22.33 5.18 17.17
C GLU A 5 22.07 4.97 15.67
N LEU A 6 22.20 3.74 15.18
CA LEU A 6 21.92 3.41 13.78
C LEU A 6 20.43 3.59 13.44
N ARG A 7 19.53 3.18 14.33
CA ARG A 7 18.09 3.38 14.16
C ARG A 7 17.72 4.87 14.16
N GLU A 8 18.29 5.64 15.08
CA GLU A 8 18.10 7.10 15.14
C GLU A 8 18.61 7.77 13.86
N TYR A 9 19.79 7.38 13.39
CA TYR A 9 20.36 7.85 12.13
C TYR A 9 19.45 7.55 10.93
N ARG A 10 19.01 6.29 10.76
CA ARG A 10 18.08 5.90 9.68
C ARG A 10 16.75 6.64 9.75
N THR A 11 16.22 6.83 10.96
CA THR A 11 15.00 7.62 11.18
C THR A 11 15.21 9.07 10.75
N LYS A 12 16.37 9.65 11.04
CA LYS A 12 16.73 11.00 10.59
C LYS A 12 16.79 11.09 9.06
N LEU A 13 17.45 10.15 8.37
CA LEU A 13 17.51 10.14 6.90
C LEU A 13 16.11 10.17 6.26
N ILE A 14 15.20 9.33 6.76
CA ILE A 14 13.81 9.28 6.30
C ILE A 14 13.07 10.59 6.62
N THR A 15 13.24 11.10 7.83
CA THR A 15 12.59 12.35 8.28
C THR A 15 13.03 13.54 7.43
N ASP A 16 14.32 13.65 7.15
CA ASP A 16 14.89 14.73 6.33
C ASP A 16 14.26 14.73 4.94
N VAL A 17 14.26 13.58 4.23
CA VAL A 17 13.65 13.46 2.90
C VAL A 17 12.17 13.82 2.94
N TYR A 18 11.41 13.32 3.92
CA TYR A 18 9.99 13.59 4.02
C TYR A 18 9.67 15.05 4.38
N SER A 19 10.63 15.76 4.99
CA SER A 19 10.52 17.17 5.35
C SER A 19 11.07 18.11 4.27
N GLY A 20 11.55 17.59 3.14
CA GLY A 20 12.15 18.38 2.07
C GLY A 20 13.56 18.90 2.40
N VAL A 21 14.25 18.26 3.34
CA VAL A 21 15.65 18.52 3.69
C VAL A 21 16.52 17.47 3.00
N ILE A 22 17.63 17.89 2.41
CA ILE A 22 18.60 16.95 1.83
C ILE A 22 19.27 16.18 2.97
N PRO A 23 19.13 14.84 3.05
CA PRO A 23 19.72 14.03 4.11
C PRO A 23 21.25 13.91 3.93
N GLU A 24 21.95 13.34 4.91
CA GLU A 24 23.38 13.01 4.78
C GLU A 24 23.67 12.07 3.61
N ARG A 25 22.77 11.13 3.37
CA ARG A 25 22.72 10.25 2.21
C ARG A 25 21.27 9.91 1.89
N PHE A 26 20.95 9.53 0.66
CA PHE A 26 19.58 9.08 0.39
C PHE A 26 19.27 7.78 1.16
N PRO A 27 18.03 7.61 1.66
CA PRO A 27 17.58 6.35 2.23
C PRO A 27 17.54 5.24 1.19
N VAL A 28 17.79 4.01 1.61
CA VAL A 28 17.80 2.81 0.77
C VAL A 28 16.73 1.84 1.27
N MET A 29 15.86 1.38 0.37
CA MET A 29 14.84 0.36 0.67
C MET A 29 15.15 -0.95 -0.05
N ASP A 30 15.07 -2.06 0.66
CA ASP A 30 15.17 -3.41 0.08
C ASP A 30 13.95 -3.76 -0.78
N GLY A 31 14.12 -4.75 -1.66
CA GLY A 31 13.09 -5.26 -2.57
C GLY A 31 12.69 -6.71 -2.32
N LEU A 32 12.97 -7.28 -1.14
CA LEU A 32 12.68 -8.70 -0.87
C LEU A 32 11.26 -8.90 -0.31
N GLY A 33 10.44 -9.68 -1.02
CA GLY A 33 9.13 -10.14 -0.53
C GLY A 33 9.25 -11.30 0.45
N ILE A 34 8.20 -11.52 1.26
CA ILE A 34 8.19 -12.58 2.27
C ILE A 34 8.25 -13.98 1.65
N GLU A 35 7.59 -14.18 0.50
CA GLU A 35 7.60 -15.43 -0.24
C GLU A 35 9.03 -15.80 -0.69
N TYR A 36 9.78 -14.82 -1.20
CA TYR A 36 11.19 -15.00 -1.53
C TYR A 36 12.01 -15.35 -0.29
N MET A 37 11.85 -14.61 0.81
CA MET A 37 12.61 -14.83 2.04
C MET A 37 12.38 -16.23 2.62
N ILE A 38 11.14 -16.72 2.61
CA ILE A 38 10.79 -18.10 3.01
C ILE A 38 11.57 -19.12 2.19
N GLN A 39 11.55 -18.99 0.86
CA GLN A 39 12.23 -19.92 -0.03
C GLN A 39 13.76 -19.82 0.07
N TYR A 40 14.31 -18.61 0.25
CA TYR A 40 15.74 -18.39 0.46
C TYR A 40 16.23 -19.04 1.76
N ALA A 41 15.36 -19.12 2.78
CA ALA A 41 15.62 -19.89 4.01
C ALA A 41 15.49 -21.41 3.84
N GLY A 42 15.30 -21.91 2.62
CA GLY A 42 15.15 -23.33 2.33
C GLY A 42 13.84 -23.92 2.85
N LYS A 43 12.86 -23.09 3.18
CA LYS A 43 11.53 -23.53 3.64
C LYS A 43 10.59 -23.69 2.46
N ASP A 44 9.66 -24.63 2.59
CA ASP A 44 8.60 -24.81 1.62
C ASP A 44 7.57 -23.67 1.73
N LEU A 45 7.32 -22.98 0.61
CA LEU A 45 6.47 -21.80 0.56
C LEU A 45 5.03 -22.11 0.98
N MET A 46 4.48 -23.23 0.49
CA MET A 46 3.08 -23.58 0.73
C MET A 46 2.82 -23.83 2.21
N THR A 47 3.55 -24.77 2.80
CA THR A 47 3.37 -25.18 4.20
C THR A 47 3.70 -24.06 5.18
N THR A 48 4.76 -23.29 4.93
CA THR A 48 5.16 -22.16 5.80
C THR A 48 4.05 -21.13 5.94
N GLN A 49 3.35 -20.80 4.85
CA GLN A 49 2.26 -19.81 4.88
C GLN A 49 1.05 -20.29 5.72
N TYR A 50 0.89 -21.59 5.95
CA TYR A 50 -0.13 -22.14 6.85
C TYR A 50 0.34 -22.27 8.31
N SER A 51 1.60 -21.99 8.61
CA SER A 51 2.21 -22.33 9.90
C SER A 51 3.16 -21.24 10.42
N TYR A 52 2.84 -19.97 10.20
CA TYR A 52 3.65 -18.87 10.72
C TYR A 52 3.70 -18.92 12.26
N THR A 53 4.85 -19.33 12.80
CA THR A 53 5.19 -19.18 14.21
C THR A 53 6.28 -18.12 14.37
N LYS A 54 6.46 -17.65 15.61
CA LYS A 54 7.53 -16.70 15.94
C LYS A 54 8.91 -17.27 15.58
N GLU A 55 9.16 -18.52 15.92
CA GLU A 55 10.44 -19.20 15.69
C GLU A 55 10.73 -19.33 14.19
N LEU A 56 9.72 -19.77 13.42
CA LEU A 56 9.86 -19.97 11.97
C LEU A 56 10.09 -18.64 11.25
N LEU A 57 9.30 -17.60 11.55
CA LEU A 57 9.50 -16.28 10.94
C LEU A 57 10.83 -15.65 11.35
N THR A 58 11.26 -15.82 12.61
CA THR A 58 12.57 -15.35 13.06
C THR A 58 13.67 -16.03 12.25
N GLU A 59 13.63 -17.35 12.08
CA GLU A 59 14.61 -18.08 11.26
C GLU A 59 14.65 -17.55 9.80
N VAL A 60 13.47 -17.32 9.20
CA VAL A 60 13.35 -16.77 7.85
C VAL A 60 13.99 -15.38 7.74
N PHE A 61 13.65 -14.45 8.65
CA PHE A 61 14.20 -13.10 8.58
C PHE A 61 15.68 -13.03 8.96
N GLU A 62 16.15 -13.82 9.93
CA GLU A 62 17.58 -13.93 10.26
C GLU A 62 18.37 -14.40 9.04
N LYS A 63 17.86 -15.37 8.30
CA LYS A 63 18.49 -15.83 7.06
C LYS A 63 18.47 -14.75 5.97
N ALA A 64 17.38 -13.98 5.87
CA ALA A 64 17.28 -12.87 4.93
C ALA A 64 18.30 -11.74 5.21
N MET A 65 18.80 -11.60 6.46
CA MET A 65 19.82 -10.61 6.80
C MET A 65 21.16 -10.81 6.07
N GLU A 66 21.41 -12.00 5.49
CA GLU A 66 22.54 -12.19 4.58
C GLU A 66 22.45 -11.28 3.34
N LEU A 67 21.23 -10.96 2.91
CA LEU A 67 20.93 -10.17 1.71
C LEU A 67 20.50 -8.74 2.00
N LEU A 68 19.74 -8.52 3.07
CA LEU A 68 19.18 -7.20 3.39
C LEU A 68 20.28 -6.17 3.68
N ARG A 69 20.09 -4.95 3.17
CA ARG A 69 21.06 -3.84 3.32
C ARG A 69 20.39 -2.49 3.59
N GLY A 70 19.08 -2.38 3.36
CA GLY A 70 18.31 -1.16 3.44
C GLY A 70 18.18 -0.58 4.84
N ASP A 71 17.54 0.58 4.89
CA ASP A 71 17.31 1.36 6.10
C ASP A 71 15.98 1.05 6.77
N VAL A 72 15.07 0.42 6.04
CA VAL A 72 13.71 0.11 6.48
C VAL A 72 13.55 -1.40 6.55
N PHE A 73 12.97 -1.90 7.63
CA PHE A 73 12.64 -3.32 7.70
C PHE A 73 11.62 -3.67 6.61
N PRO A 74 11.82 -4.71 5.79
CA PRO A 74 10.92 -5.03 4.70
C PRO A 74 9.52 -5.34 5.25
N MET A 75 8.54 -4.54 4.87
CA MET A 75 7.15 -4.81 5.22
C MET A 75 6.66 -6.03 4.45
N ALA A 76 6.25 -7.07 5.16
CA ALA A 76 5.69 -8.27 4.56
C ALA A 76 4.20 -8.08 4.24
N PHE A 77 3.84 -8.01 2.95
CA PHE A 77 2.45 -8.10 2.49
C PHE A 77 1.98 -9.57 2.42
N ALA A 78 2.22 -10.33 3.48
CA ALA A 78 1.94 -11.75 3.53
C ALA A 78 0.43 -12.03 3.38
N ARG A 79 0.08 -12.88 2.41
CA ARG A 79 -1.29 -13.41 2.31
C ARG A 79 -1.55 -14.42 3.43
N ASN A 80 -2.83 -14.61 3.78
CA ASN A 80 -3.23 -15.50 4.86
C ASN A 80 -4.07 -16.65 4.31
N PRO A 81 -3.47 -17.80 3.97
CA PRO A 81 -4.19 -18.92 3.38
C PRO A 81 -5.17 -19.58 4.36
N ILE A 82 -4.95 -19.48 5.68
CA ILE A 82 -5.89 -19.97 6.69
C ILE A 82 -7.19 -19.16 6.65
N ALA A 83 -7.08 -17.82 6.60
CA ALA A 83 -8.23 -16.94 6.43
C ALA A 83 -8.96 -17.22 5.10
N MET A 84 -8.20 -17.35 4.00
CA MET A 84 -8.73 -17.67 2.68
C MET A 84 -9.52 -18.98 2.65
N MET A 85 -9.08 -20.00 3.41
CA MET A 85 -9.78 -21.28 3.53
C MET A 85 -11.19 -21.12 4.13
N PHE A 86 -11.33 -20.32 5.19
CA PHE A 86 -12.65 -20.07 5.82
C PHE A 86 -13.53 -19.16 4.98
N GLN A 87 -12.92 -18.21 4.26
CA GLN A 87 -13.59 -17.39 3.26
C GLN A 87 -14.05 -18.20 2.05
N GLN A 88 -13.37 -19.32 1.76
CA GLN A 88 -13.40 -20.00 0.46
C GLN A 88 -13.08 -19.01 -0.68
N SER A 89 -12.06 -18.18 -0.47
CA SER A 89 -11.78 -17.03 -1.34
C SER A 89 -11.68 -17.42 -2.82
N ARG A 90 -12.37 -16.65 -3.66
CA ARG A 90 -12.27 -16.75 -5.12
C ARG A 90 -11.32 -15.73 -5.72
N VAL A 91 -10.94 -14.71 -4.96
CA VAL A 91 -10.09 -13.59 -5.39
C VAL A 91 -8.63 -13.77 -4.97
N ASN A 92 -8.35 -14.64 -4.01
CA ASN A 92 -7.02 -15.14 -3.72
C ASN A 92 -7.07 -16.67 -3.81
N VAL A 93 -6.21 -17.27 -4.65
CA VAL A 93 -6.18 -18.72 -4.85
C VAL A 93 -4.74 -19.21 -4.81
N MET A 94 -4.47 -20.17 -3.93
CA MET A 94 -3.16 -20.81 -3.84
C MET A 94 -2.97 -21.80 -4.99
N GLY A 95 -1.91 -21.60 -5.78
CA GLY A 95 -1.47 -22.56 -6.79
C GLY A 95 -0.77 -23.77 -6.17
N SER A 96 -0.59 -24.83 -6.96
CA SER A 96 0.10 -26.06 -6.53
C SER A 96 1.58 -25.84 -6.16
N ASN A 97 2.18 -24.72 -6.58
CA ASN A 97 3.53 -24.30 -6.20
C ASN A 97 3.57 -23.45 -4.91
N GLY A 98 2.44 -23.28 -4.23
CA GLY A 98 2.32 -22.48 -3.01
C GLY A 98 2.16 -20.97 -3.24
N PHE A 99 2.33 -20.48 -4.46
CA PHE A 99 2.16 -19.07 -4.78
C PHE A 99 0.67 -18.70 -4.83
N ILE A 100 0.27 -17.66 -4.11
CA ILE A 100 -1.12 -17.19 -4.06
C ILE A 100 -1.33 -16.15 -5.15
N GLN A 101 -2.23 -16.48 -6.08
CA GLN A 101 -2.56 -15.64 -7.23
C GLN A 101 -3.88 -14.91 -7.02
N HIS A 102 -4.04 -13.81 -7.75
CA HIS A 102 -5.28 -13.03 -7.85
C HIS A 102 -5.91 -13.31 -9.22
N PRO A 103 -6.77 -14.33 -9.35
CA PRO A 103 -7.48 -14.55 -10.60
C PRO A 103 -8.41 -13.36 -10.89
N GLU A 104 -8.58 -13.04 -12.18
CA GLU A 104 -9.58 -12.03 -12.56
C GLU A 104 -10.98 -12.55 -12.22
N THR A 105 -11.77 -11.68 -11.59
CA THR A 105 -13.16 -11.98 -11.25
C THR A 105 -14.02 -10.75 -11.53
N SER A 106 -15.30 -10.98 -11.81
CA SER A 106 -16.34 -9.95 -11.91
C SER A 106 -17.46 -10.33 -10.96
N ASN A 107 -17.67 -9.53 -9.92
CA ASN A 107 -18.58 -9.78 -8.80
C ASN A 107 -19.75 -8.79 -8.75
N MET A 108 -19.90 -7.95 -9.76
CA MET A 108 -21.00 -7.02 -9.99
C MET A 108 -21.41 -7.16 -11.45
N ASP A 109 -22.71 -7.13 -11.75
CA ASP A 109 -23.23 -7.16 -13.13
C ASP A 109 -23.53 -5.73 -13.66
N PRO A 110 -23.64 -5.51 -14.98
CA PRO A 110 -24.05 -4.20 -15.53
C PRO A 110 -25.34 -3.64 -14.94
N GLU A 111 -26.30 -4.50 -14.61
CA GLU A 111 -27.60 -4.13 -14.07
C GLU A 111 -27.52 -3.68 -12.60
N ASP A 112 -26.44 -4.02 -11.90
CA ASP A 112 -26.23 -3.68 -10.49
C ASP A 112 -25.83 -2.21 -10.28
N TYR A 113 -25.45 -1.45 -11.31
CA TYR A 113 -24.93 -0.08 -11.18
C TYR A 113 -25.86 0.86 -10.40
N ASP A 114 -27.17 0.83 -10.67
CA ASP A 114 -28.12 1.75 -10.04
C ASP A 114 -28.31 1.47 -8.55
N GLU A 115 -28.06 0.23 -8.12
CA GLU A 115 -28.06 -0.14 -6.71
C GLU A 115 -26.72 0.20 -6.06
N PHE A 116 -25.62 -0.12 -6.72
CA PHE A 116 -24.27 0.18 -6.27
C PHE A 116 -24.07 1.69 -6.02
N ILE A 117 -24.52 2.54 -6.94
CA ILE A 117 -24.37 4.01 -6.84
C ILE A 117 -25.05 4.57 -5.59
N LYS A 118 -26.16 3.98 -5.13
CA LYS A 118 -26.90 4.48 -3.95
C LYS A 118 -26.10 4.35 -2.67
N ASN A 119 -25.42 3.21 -2.49
CA ASN A 119 -24.55 2.97 -1.36
C ASN A 119 -23.51 1.89 -1.70
N PRO A 120 -22.34 2.27 -2.23
CA PRO A 120 -21.36 1.31 -2.72
C PRO A 120 -20.87 0.32 -1.66
N TYR A 121 -20.66 0.79 -0.43
CA TYR A 121 -20.16 -0.06 0.64
C TYR A 121 -21.21 -1.09 1.09
N ASP A 122 -22.45 -0.68 1.30
CA ASP A 122 -23.53 -1.60 1.67
C ASP A 122 -23.72 -2.67 0.57
N PHE A 123 -23.70 -2.27 -0.71
CA PHE A 123 -23.75 -3.19 -1.84
C PHE A 123 -22.57 -4.18 -1.81
N ILE A 124 -21.36 -3.71 -1.51
CA ILE A 124 -20.16 -4.57 -1.44
C ILE A 124 -20.34 -5.63 -0.36
N VAL A 125 -20.67 -5.22 0.87
CA VAL A 125 -20.84 -6.14 2.01
C VAL A 125 -21.96 -7.16 1.74
N GLU A 126 -23.06 -6.72 1.12
CA GLU A 126 -24.25 -7.55 0.89
C GLU A 126 -24.14 -8.50 -0.30
N LYS A 127 -23.40 -8.12 -1.34
CA LYS A 127 -23.36 -8.88 -2.60
C LYS A 127 -21.95 -9.24 -3.03
N VAL A 128 -21.07 -8.26 -3.18
CA VAL A 128 -19.73 -8.48 -3.72
C VAL A 128 -18.91 -9.38 -2.81
N SER A 129 -18.84 -9.08 -1.51
CA SER A 129 -18.10 -9.85 -0.52
C SER A 129 -18.59 -11.30 -0.43
N LEU A 130 -19.90 -11.54 -0.58
CA LEU A 130 -20.48 -12.89 -0.60
C LEU A 130 -20.11 -13.65 -1.88
N ARG A 131 -20.18 -12.98 -3.04
CA ARG A 131 -19.80 -13.55 -4.35
C ARG A 131 -18.32 -13.94 -4.39
N GLN A 132 -17.46 -13.12 -3.79
CA GLN A 132 -16.01 -13.35 -3.69
C GLN A 132 -15.65 -14.43 -2.67
N ASN A 133 -16.45 -14.60 -1.61
CA ASN A 133 -16.14 -15.47 -0.48
C ASN A 133 -17.37 -16.34 -0.15
N PRO A 134 -17.61 -17.44 -0.87
CA PRO A 134 -18.73 -18.36 -0.62
C PRO A 134 -18.81 -18.91 0.81
N GLY A 135 -17.70 -18.91 1.56
CA GLY A 135 -17.72 -19.23 3.00
C GLY A 135 -18.61 -18.27 3.81
N PHE A 136 -18.91 -17.08 3.29
CA PHE A 136 -19.84 -16.12 3.86
C PHE A 136 -21.24 -16.19 3.26
N ASP A 137 -21.41 -16.74 2.06
CA ASP A 137 -22.72 -16.93 1.42
C ASP A 137 -23.43 -18.20 1.93
N THR A 138 -23.66 -18.23 3.25
CA THR A 138 -24.27 -19.36 3.97
C THR A 138 -25.36 -18.85 4.92
N ASP A 139 -25.97 -19.75 5.70
CA ASP A 139 -26.91 -19.35 6.75
C ASP A 139 -26.21 -18.45 7.80
N PRO A 140 -26.96 -17.61 8.53
CA PRO A 140 -26.38 -16.62 9.43
C PRO A 140 -25.45 -17.18 10.51
N ILE A 141 -25.69 -18.41 10.99
CA ILE A 141 -24.86 -19.02 12.04
C ILE A 141 -23.54 -19.48 11.44
N THR A 142 -23.58 -20.20 10.32
CA THR A 142 -22.37 -20.66 9.62
C THR A 142 -21.52 -19.48 9.16
N ARG A 143 -22.14 -18.44 8.59
CA ARG A 143 -21.47 -17.18 8.20
C ARG A 143 -20.73 -16.54 9.37
N SER A 144 -21.39 -16.41 10.53
CA SER A 144 -20.79 -15.80 11.72
C SER A 144 -19.60 -16.60 12.23
N ILE A 145 -19.68 -17.94 12.19
CA ILE A 145 -18.57 -18.83 12.59
C ILE A 145 -17.38 -18.69 11.62
N ASN A 146 -17.63 -18.71 10.30
CA ASN A 146 -16.57 -18.57 9.29
C ASN A 146 -15.93 -17.18 9.33
N PHE A 147 -16.72 -16.14 9.53
CA PHE A 147 -16.22 -14.78 9.74
C PHE A 147 -15.34 -14.69 10.98
N ALA A 148 -15.78 -15.23 12.12
CA ALA A 148 -14.98 -15.25 13.34
C ALA A 148 -13.65 -16.00 13.17
N LYS A 149 -13.66 -17.15 12.49
CA LYS A 149 -12.42 -17.88 12.17
C LYS A 149 -11.48 -17.10 11.26
N THR A 150 -12.03 -16.41 10.26
CA THR A 150 -11.26 -15.54 9.34
C THR A 150 -10.60 -14.38 10.09
N LEU A 151 -11.37 -13.70 10.94
CA LEU A 151 -10.90 -12.61 11.79
C LEU A 151 -9.78 -13.08 12.72
N LEU A 152 -10.00 -14.18 13.46
CA LEU A 152 -9.01 -14.73 14.39
C LEU A 152 -7.73 -15.18 13.67
N ALA A 153 -7.84 -15.85 12.52
CA ALA A 153 -6.68 -16.25 11.73
C ALA A 153 -5.86 -15.05 11.25
N THR A 154 -6.53 -13.96 10.86
CA THR A 154 -5.85 -12.74 10.42
C THR A 154 -5.18 -12.02 11.57
N MET A 155 -5.87 -11.91 12.72
CA MET A 155 -5.30 -11.30 13.93
C MET A 155 -4.10 -12.08 14.47
N ASP A 156 -4.16 -13.41 14.46
CA ASP A 156 -3.07 -14.27 14.93
C ASP A 156 -1.83 -14.10 14.03
N GLN A 157 -2.00 -14.18 12.70
CA GLN A 157 -0.92 -13.89 11.75
C GLN A 157 -0.35 -12.48 11.97
N GLY A 158 -1.21 -11.46 12.05
CA GLY A 158 -0.79 -10.07 12.23
C GLY A 158 0.03 -9.87 13.52
N LYS A 159 -0.37 -10.52 14.62
CA LYS A 159 0.37 -10.50 15.88
C LYS A 159 1.76 -11.12 15.73
N VAL A 160 1.85 -12.32 15.15
CA VAL A 160 3.14 -13.02 14.96
C VAL A 160 4.08 -12.20 14.08
N PHE A 161 3.58 -11.63 12.97
CA PHE A 161 4.38 -10.76 12.10
C PHE A 161 4.84 -9.48 12.80
N SER A 162 3.96 -8.80 13.55
CA SER A 162 4.33 -7.57 14.28
C SER A 162 5.42 -7.85 15.31
N GLU A 163 5.24 -8.87 16.16
CA GLU A 163 6.20 -9.19 17.21
C GLU A 163 7.58 -9.53 16.65
N VAL A 164 7.65 -10.32 15.57
CA VAL A 164 8.93 -10.69 14.95
C VAL A 164 9.54 -9.49 14.23
N SER A 165 8.75 -8.72 13.47
CA SER A 165 9.26 -7.55 12.73
C SER A 165 9.82 -6.49 13.68
N ASP A 166 9.16 -6.23 14.80
CA ASP A 166 9.63 -5.29 15.82
C ASP A 166 10.94 -5.77 16.46
N ALA A 167 11.04 -7.06 16.80
CA ALA A 167 12.26 -7.64 17.35
C ALA A 167 13.43 -7.59 16.37
N MET A 168 13.20 -7.90 15.09
CA MET A 168 14.22 -7.81 14.05
C MET A 168 14.64 -6.36 13.79
N ALA A 169 13.68 -5.44 13.73
CA ALA A 169 13.96 -4.02 13.57
C ALA A 169 14.79 -3.45 14.73
N GLU A 170 14.48 -3.85 15.97
CA GLU A 170 15.25 -3.47 17.15
C GLU A 170 16.65 -4.08 17.14
N LYS A 171 16.78 -5.37 16.82
CA LYS A 171 18.07 -6.09 16.79
C LYS A 171 19.05 -5.53 15.76
N TYR A 172 18.55 -5.12 14.59
CA TYR A 172 19.38 -4.65 13.46
C TYR A 172 19.30 -3.14 13.21
N GLY A 173 18.58 -2.41 14.05
CA GLY A 173 18.51 -0.95 14.03
C GLY A 173 17.82 -0.39 12.79
N PHE A 174 16.80 -1.07 12.27
CA PHE A 174 16.02 -0.59 11.13
C PHE A 174 15.08 0.55 11.53
N PHE A 175 14.81 1.45 10.59
CA PHE A 175 13.66 2.33 10.70
C PHE A 175 12.36 1.51 10.61
N THR A 176 11.42 1.82 11.50
CA THR A 176 10.04 1.35 11.42
C THR A 176 9.11 2.55 11.50
N THR A 177 8.02 2.50 10.75
CA THR A 177 6.99 3.55 10.82
C THR A 177 6.24 3.43 12.14
N PRO A 178 5.91 4.56 12.81
CA PRO A 178 5.09 4.52 14.03
C PRO A 178 3.74 3.83 13.81
N PRO A 179 3.13 3.19 14.83
CA PRO A 179 1.82 2.58 14.68
C PRO A 179 0.73 3.58 14.26
N GLY A 180 -0.17 3.17 13.37
CA GLY A 180 -1.34 3.95 12.97
C GLY A 180 -1.09 5.11 12.00
N VAL A 181 0.13 5.29 11.50
CA VAL A 181 0.47 6.37 10.56
C VAL A 181 0.39 5.97 9.10
N ASN A 182 0.38 4.67 8.80
CA ASN A 182 0.21 4.16 7.45
C ASN A 182 -1.24 3.71 7.22
N GLY A 183 -1.75 3.96 6.02
CA GLY A 183 -3.08 3.53 5.58
C GLY A 183 -3.03 3.03 4.14
N MET A 184 -3.98 2.17 3.77
CA MET A 184 -4.20 1.79 2.38
C MET A 184 -5.26 2.71 1.78
N GLN A 185 -4.98 3.26 0.61
CA GLN A 185 -5.88 4.14 -0.10
C GLN A 185 -6.36 3.46 -1.39
N ALA A 186 -7.68 3.46 -1.58
CA ALA A 186 -8.28 3.00 -2.82
C ALA A 186 -8.36 4.16 -3.82
N VAL A 187 -8.10 3.87 -5.09
CA VAL A 187 -8.49 4.72 -6.22
C VAL A 187 -9.84 4.23 -6.71
N PRO A 188 -10.88 5.07 -6.86
CA PRO A 188 -12.23 4.62 -7.18
C PRO A 188 -12.32 3.77 -8.45
N PHE A 189 -11.55 4.12 -9.49
CA PHE A 189 -11.54 3.36 -10.73
C PHE A 189 -10.85 2.00 -10.58
N ASP A 190 -9.68 1.96 -9.94
CA ASP A 190 -9.00 0.68 -9.65
C ASP A 190 -9.86 -0.19 -8.76
N PHE A 191 -10.44 0.38 -7.70
CA PHE A 191 -11.29 -0.36 -6.79
C PHE A 191 -12.47 -1.01 -7.53
N LEU A 192 -13.20 -0.23 -8.35
CA LEU A 192 -14.30 -0.71 -9.19
C LEU A 192 -13.86 -1.80 -10.18
N ALA A 193 -12.64 -1.71 -10.71
CA ALA A 193 -12.09 -2.69 -11.65
C ALA A 193 -11.64 -3.98 -10.95
N ASP A 194 -10.86 -3.89 -9.87
CA ASP A 194 -10.22 -5.02 -9.21
C ASP A 194 -11.24 -5.99 -8.59
N PHE A 195 -12.26 -5.44 -7.93
CA PHE A 195 -13.11 -6.23 -7.04
C PHE A 195 -14.55 -6.40 -7.56
N GLN A 196 -15.08 -5.45 -8.33
CA GLN A 196 -16.47 -5.48 -8.77
C GLN A 196 -16.62 -5.87 -10.23
N ARG A 197 -16.07 -5.11 -11.18
CA ARG A 197 -16.33 -5.33 -12.62
C ARG A 197 -15.28 -6.19 -13.32
N GLY A 198 -14.08 -6.31 -12.77
CA GLY A 198 -12.98 -7.01 -13.42
C GLY A 198 -12.34 -6.18 -14.54
N PHE A 199 -11.10 -6.50 -14.85
CA PHE A 199 -10.30 -5.85 -15.90
C PHE A 199 -10.91 -6.03 -17.28
N THR A 200 -11.64 -7.13 -17.50
CA THR A 200 -12.22 -7.44 -18.81
C THR A 200 -13.51 -6.65 -19.07
N LYS A 201 -14.33 -6.40 -18.05
CA LYS A 201 -15.66 -5.79 -18.24
C LYS A 201 -15.66 -4.29 -18.09
N ILE A 202 -14.84 -3.72 -17.20
CA ILE A 202 -14.82 -2.27 -16.99
C ILE A 202 -14.55 -1.46 -18.29
N PRO A 203 -13.69 -1.89 -19.24
CA PRO A 203 -13.49 -1.18 -20.50
C PRO A 203 -14.70 -1.26 -21.45
N LEU A 204 -15.59 -2.24 -21.27
CA LEU A 204 -16.85 -2.31 -22.01
C LEU A 204 -17.88 -1.35 -21.40
N ASP A 205 -17.90 -1.21 -20.08
CA ASP A 205 -18.83 -0.34 -19.37
C ASP A 205 -18.57 1.14 -19.66
N ILE A 206 -17.31 1.57 -19.73
CA ILE A 206 -16.97 2.95 -20.12
C ILE A 206 -17.47 3.31 -21.54
N LYS A 207 -17.72 2.31 -22.39
CA LYS A 207 -18.28 2.51 -23.75
C LYS A 207 -19.80 2.42 -23.78
N ARG A 208 -20.37 1.46 -23.06
CA ARG A 208 -21.82 1.13 -23.13
C ARG A 208 -22.66 1.96 -22.17
N GLN A 209 -22.12 2.31 -21.01
CA GLN A 209 -22.81 3.01 -19.93
C GLN A 209 -21.88 4.01 -19.21
N PRO A 210 -21.21 4.92 -19.94
CA PRO A 210 -20.22 5.84 -19.38
C PRO A 210 -20.73 6.69 -18.22
N GLU A 211 -21.99 7.12 -18.27
CA GLU A 211 -22.61 7.96 -17.24
C GLU A 211 -22.71 7.21 -15.91
N LYS A 212 -23.18 5.96 -15.94
CA LYS A 212 -23.25 5.09 -14.75
C LYS A 212 -21.87 4.82 -14.16
N VAL A 213 -20.85 4.64 -15.00
CA VAL A 213 -19.47 4.49 -14.50
C VAL A 213 -19.02 5.75 -13.78
N LEU A 214 -19.24 6.95 -14.35
CA LEU A 214 -18.87 8.22 -13.70
C LEU A 214 -19.60 8.42 -12.37
N GLU A 215 -20.91 8.14 -12.33
CA GLU A 215 -21.71 8.22 -11.11
C GLU A 215 -21.20 7.24 -10.04
N ALA A 216 -20.86 6.02 -10.42
CA ALA A 216 -20.30 5.01 -9.50
C ALA A 216 -18.93 5.44 -8.93
N LEU A 217 -18.09 6.06 -9.75
CA LEU A 217 -16.78 6.55 -9.32
C LEU A 217 -16.91 7.68 -8.29
N GLU A 218 -17.82 8.63 -8.52
CA GLU A 218 -18.09 9.71 -7.55
C GLU A 218 -18.76 9.17 -6.28
N ALA A 219 -19.70 8.23 -6.41
CA ALA A 219 -20.34 7.58 -5.26
C ALA A 219 -19.35 6.80 -4.37
N LEU A 220 -18.27 6.27 -4.95
CA LEU A 220 -17.21 5.57 -4.23
C LEU A 220 -16.29 6.49 -3.41
N VAL A 221 -16.21 7.79 -3.75
CA VAL A 221 -15.23 8.69 -3.13
C VAL A 221 -15.42 8.82 -1.61
N PRO A 222 -16.62 9.01 -1.04
CA PRO A 222 -16.81 9.07 0.41
C PRO A 222 -16.30 7.83 1.13
N TYR A 223 -16.53 6.64 0.57
CA TYR A 223 -16.02 5.39 1.12
C TYR A 223 -14.49 5.33 1.04
N CYS A 224 -13.89 5.68 -0.11
CA CYS A 224 -12.44 5.70 -0.28
C CYS A 224 -11.77 6.69 0.68
N ILE A 225 -12.40 7.84 0.92
CA ILE A 225 -12.00 8.86 1.90
C ILE A 225 -11.96 8.29 3.32
N TRP A 226 -13.02 7.59 3.71
CA TRP A 226 -13.17 7.03 5.05
C TRP A 226 -12.23 5.84 5.27
N ARG A 227 -12.12 4.94 4.28
CA ARG A 227 -11.22 3.78 4.30
C ARG A 227 -9.75 4.18 4.40
N GLY A 228 -9.39 5.30 3.77
CA GLY A 228 -8.04 5.85 3.81
C GLY A 228 -7.72 6.65 5.08
N LEU A 229 -8.57 6.70 6.10
CA LEU A 229 -8.23 7.42 7.33
C LEU A 229 -7.14 6.70 8.12
N ASN A 230 -6.07 7.43 8.44
CA ASN A 230 -5.04 6.98 9.37
C ASN A 230 -5.50 7.28 10.80
N PRO A 231 -5.31 6.34 11.75
CA PRO A 231 -5.50 6.64 13.17
C PRO A 231 -4.65 7.81 13.69
N VAL A 232 -3.46 8.02 13.11
CA VAL A 232 -2.52 9.07 13.51
C VAL A 232 -1.94 9.74 12.28
N THR A 233 -2.01 11.07 12.20
CA THR A 233 -1.32 11.84 11.16
C THR A 233 0.15 12.03 11.52
N SER A 234 1.05 11.71 10.60
CA SER A 234 2.49 11.93 10.79
C SER A 234 3.23 12.07 9.46
N ILE A 235 4.29 12.88 9.46
CA ILE A 235 5.22 12.99 8.35
C ILE A 235 5.93 11.66 8.05
N LEU A 236 6.09 10.80 9.05
CA LEU A 236 6.69 9.47 8.89
C LEU A 236 5.73 8.44 8.28
N GLY A 237 4.44 8.77 8.20
CA GLY A 237 3.41 7.91 7.61
C GLY A 237 3.08 8.22 6.17
N ASN A 238 2.15 7.45 5.61
CA ASN A 238 1.57 7.71 4.30
C ASN A 238 0.24 6.98 4.08
N ASN A 239 -0.46 7.37 3.03
CA ASN A 239 -1.50 6.59 2.40
C ASN A 239 -0.96 5.93 1.14
N MET A 240 -0.89 4.61 1.15
CA MET A 240 -0.34 3.84 0.04
C MET A 240 -1.41 3.51 -0.99
N ILE A 241 -1.13 3.81 -2.26
CA ILE A 241 -1.89 3.42 -3.44
C ILE A 241 -1.06 2.46 -4.27
N MET A 242 -1.70 1.44 -4.80
CA MET A 242 -1.22 0.63 -5.92
C MET A 242 -2.17 0.90 -7.07
N THR A 243 -1.65 1.49 -8.15
CA THR A 243 -2.48 1.81 -9.32
C THR A 243 -2.52 0.62 -10.25
N HIS A 244 -3.66 0.24 -10.83
CA HIS A 244 -3.70 -0.93 -11.71
C HIS A 244 -4.21 -0.61 -13.13
N MET A 245 -5.19 0.30 -13.28
CA MET A 245 -5.91 0.52 -14.54
C MET A 245 -5.43 1.72 -15.36
N ALA A 246 -4.78 2.70 -14.75
CA ALA A 246 -4.47 3.98 -15.40
C ALA A 246 -3.72 3.83 -16.74
N THR A 247 -2.74 2.93 -16.78
CA THR A 247 -1.87 2.72 -17.94
C THR A 247 -2.52 1.89 -19.05
N PHE A 248 -3.61 1.18 -18.74
CA PHE A 248 -4.44 0.47 -19.72
C PHE A 248 -5.43 1.39 -20.46
N LEU A 249 -5.76 2.54 -19.89
CA LEU A 249 -6.65 3.54 -20.50
C LEU A 249 -5.88 4.39 -21.53
N ASN A 250 -6.53 4.82 -22.61
CA ASN A 250 -5.98 5.92 -23.42
C ASN A 250 -6.09 7.24 -22.64
N THR A 251 -5.35 8.28 -23.05
CA THR A 251 -5.32 9.57 -22.33
C THR A 251 -6.70 10.17 -22.10
N LYS A 252 -7.59 10.13 -23.11
CA LYS A 252 -8.94 10.68 -23.01
C LYS A 252 -9.78 9.94 -21.95
N ASP A 253 -9.71 8.61 -21.92
CA ASP A 253 -10.45 7.82 -20.93
C ASP A 253 -9.84 7.95 -19.53
N PHE A 254 -8.51 8.05 -19.42
CA PHE A 254 -7.82 8.34 -18.16
C PHE A 254 -8.28 9.69 -17.59
N GLU A 255 -8.25 10.76 -18.38
CA GLU A 255 -8.65 12.11 -17.96
C GLU A 255 -10.12 12.18 -17.57
N LYS A 256 -10.97 11.37 -18.21
CA LYS A 256 -12.41 11.35 -17.93
C LYS A 256 -12.79 10.49 -16.72
N PHE A 257 -12.26 9.27 -16.63
CA PHE A 257 -12.75 8.27 -15.67
C PHE A 257 -11.80 8.00 -14.51
N TYR A 258 -10.49 8.20 -14.68
CA TYR A 258 -9.51 7.81 -13.67
C TYR A 258 -9.01 9.01 -12.88
N TRP A 259 -8.47 10.00 -13.59
CA TRP A 259 -7.73 11.12 -13.00
C TRP A 259 -8.54 12.00 -12.04
N PRO A 260 -9.80 12.39 -12.33
CA PRO A 260 -10.50 13.38 -11.51
C PRO A 260 -10.69 12.93 -10.06
N THR A 261 -11.18 11.71 -9.84
CA THR A 261 -11.42 11.19 -8.48
C THR A 261 -10.12 10.78 -7.79
N PHE A 262 -9.15 10.24 -8.54
CA PHE A 262 -7.80 9.95 -8.04
C PHE A 262 -7.11 11.20 -7.49
N LEU A 263 -7.10 12.29 -8.28
CA LEU A 263 -6.53 13.57 -7.89
C LEU A 263 -7.20 14.12 -6.63
N LYS A 264 -8.54 14.14 -6.59
CA LYS A 264 -9.29 14.62 -5.42
C LYS A 264 -8.91 13.85 -4.15
N ILE A 265 -8.81 12.53 -4.21
CA ILE A 265 -8.41 11.70 -3.06
C ILE A 265 -7.00 12.04 -2.58
N CYS A 266 -6.03 12.20 -3.50
CA CYS A 266 -4.67 12.56 -3.12
C CYS A 266 -4.62 13.90 -2.38
N HIS A 267 -5.37 14.89 -2.88
CA HIS A 267 -5.47 16.21 -2.26
C HIS A 267 -6.21 16.18 -0.93
N ILE A 268 -7.27 15.39 -0.79
CA ILE A 268 -8.01 15.22 0.48
C ILE A 268 -7.14 14.55 1.55
N CYS A 269 -6.31 13.59 1.17
CA CYS A 269 -5.31 13.02 2.06
C CYS A 269 -4.31 14.10 2.55
N ALA A 270 -3.79 14.90 1.62
CA ALA A 270 -2.87 15.99 1.92
C ALA A 270 -3.51 17.08 2.79
N GLU A 271 -4.77 17.42 2.56
CA GLU A 271 -5.56 18.38 3.36
C GLU A 271 -5.63 17.99 4.84
N ARG A 272 -5.61 16.68 5.14
CA ARG A 272 -5.58 16.12 6.51
C ARG A 272 -4.17 16.05 7.10
N GLY A 273 -3.15 16.54 6.38
CA GLY A 273 -1.75 16.52 6.79
C GLY A 273 -1.00 15.23 6.49
N GLN A 274 -1.61 14.25 5.79
CA GLN A 274 -0.99 12.97 5.48
C GLN A 274 -0.45 12.94 4.03
N ALA A 275 0.74 12.38 3.83
CA ALA A 275 1.34 12.23 2.50
C ALA A 275 0.78 11.00 1.75
N MET A 276 0.74 11.09 0.42
CA MET A 276 0.48 9.94 -0.45
C MET A 276 1.78 9.19 -0.77
N GLN A 277 1.73 7.86 -0.77
CA GLN A 277 2.71 7.00 -1.44
C GLN A 277 2.02 6.27 -2.59
N ILE A 278 2.46 6.50 -3.81
CA ILE A 278 1.80 5.97 -5.01
C ILE A 278 2.78 5.02 -5.68
N PHE A 279 2.44 3.73 -5.68
CA PHE A 279 3.04 2.77 -6.59
C PHE A 279 2.39 2.91 -7.95
N ALA A 280 3.14 3.50 -8.88
CA ALA A 280 2.73 3.77 -10.25
C ALA A 280 3.12 2.57 -11.13
N GLU A 281 2.19 1.63 -11.28
CA GLU A 281 2.40 0.41 -12.06
C GLU A 281 2.42 0.68 -13.55
N HIS A 282 3.29 -0.05 -14.24
CA HIS A 282 3.64 0.18 -15.64
C HIS A 282 4.28 1.58 -15.88
N ASP A 283 4.49 1.94 -17.14
CA ASP A 283 5.05 3.23 -17.55
C ASP A 283 4.02 4.38 -17.48
N TRP A 284 4.29 5.33 -16.58
CA TRP A 284 3.51 6.56 -16.37
C TRP A 284 4.09 7.80 -17.06
N THR A 285 5.14 7.67 -17.88
CA THR A 285 5.83 8.81 -18.54
C THR A 285 4.87 9.72 -19.30
N ARG A 286 3.83 9.15 -19.92
CA ARG A 286 2.80 9.90 -20.66
C ARG A 286 1.87 10.76 -19.78
N PHE A 287 1.88 10.55 -18.47
CA PHE A 287 1.04 11.23 -17.48
C PHE A 287 1.85 12.11 -16.52
N ILE A 288 3.14 12.35 -16.79
CA ILE A 288 4.02 13.18 -15.96
C ILE A 288 3.43 14.58 -15.70
N ASP A 289 2.78 15.17 -16.71
CA ASP A 289 2.14 16.48 -16.57
C ASP A 289 0.97 16.44 -15.59
N HIS A 290 0.13 15.40 -15.64
CA HIS A 290 -0.93 15.18 -14.65
C HIS A 290 -0.34 14.97 -13.26
N MET A 291 0.71 14.15 -13.13
CA MET A 291 1.37 13.91 -11.84
C MET A 291 1.94 15.19 -11.19
N ALA A 292 2.25 16.22 -11.99
CA ALA A 292 2.65 17.52 -11.47
C ALA A 292 1.54 18.23 -10.66
N ASP A 293 0.27 17.89 -10.86
CA ASP A 293 -0.87 18.45 -10.11
C ASP A 293 -1.05 17.82 -8.72
N LEU A 294 -0.35 16.73 -8.40
CA LEU A 294 -0.42 16.10 -7.09
C LEU A 294 0.19 17.01 -6.00
N PRO A 295 -0.20 16.84 -4.72
CA PRO A 295 0.38 17.61 -3.61
C PRO A 295 1.90 17.45 -3.49
N GLN A 296 2.59 18.52 -3.09
CA GLN A 296 4.03 18.49 -2.79
C GLN A 296 4.35 17.48 -1.68
N GLY A 297 5.46 16.76 -1.84
CA GLY A 297 5.87 15.69 -0.94
C GLY A 297 5.15 14.36 -1.17
N THR A 298 4.36 14.24 -2.25
CA THR A 298 3.88 12.94 -2.71
C THR A 298 5.06 12.04 -3.04
N ARG A 299 5.01 10.79 -2.58
CA ARG A 299 6.06 9.79 -2.74
C ARG A 299 5.71 8.88 -3.91
N LEU A 300 6.50 8.93 -4.96
CA LEU A 300 6.29 8.15 -6.16
C LEU A 300 7.23 6.94 -6.14
N TRP A 301 6.64 5.75 -6.23
CA TRP A 301 7.34 4.50 -6.48
C TRP A 301 7.01 4.05 -7.89
N MET A 302 7.98 4.12 -8.78
CA MET A 302 7.77 3.90 -10.21
C MET A 302 8.17 2.49 -10.60
N GLU A 303 7.27 1.74 -11.25
CA GLU A 303 7.67 0.46 -11.85
C GLU A 303 8.53 0.71 -13.10
N TYR A 304 7.98 1.44 -14.08
CA TYR A 304 8.71 1.82 -15.30
C TYR A 304 8.57 3.31 -15.60
N GLY A 305 9.44 3.80 -16.49
CA GLY A 305 9.35 5.14 -17.06
C GLY A 305 10.71 5.78 -17.31
N ASP A 306 10.68 6.98 -17.87
CA ASP A 306 11.87 7.79 -18.18
C ASP A 306 12.32 8.59 -16.95
N ALA A 307 13.27 8.03 -16.20
CA ALA A 307 13.76 8.60 -14.94
C ALA A 307 14.22 10.06 -15.07
N GLN A 308 14.84 10.44 -16.20
CA GLN A 308 15.31 11.81 -16.44
C GLN A 308 14.12 12.77 -16.55
N LYS A 309 13.09 12.43 -17.34
CA LYS A 309 11.89 13.27 -17.46
C LYS A 309 11.17 13.44 -16.13
N PHE A 310 11.07 12.36 -15.36
CA PHE A 310 10.49 12.41 -14.01
C PHE A 310 11.30 13.33 -13.10
N LYS A 311 12.63 13.21 -13.10
CA LYS A 311 13.50 14.08 -12.30
C LYS A 311 13.34 15.55 -12.70
N ASP A 312 13.43 15.85 -13.98
CA ASP A 312 13.39 17.22 -14.52
C ASP A 312 12.08 17.92 -14.15
N LYS A 313 10.95 17.19 -14.25
CA LYS A 313 9.63 17.76 -14.01
C LYS A 313 9.23 17.76 -12.53
N LEU A 314 9.46 16.65 -11.83
CA LEU A 314 8.85 16.38 -10.52
C LEU A 314 9.85 16.36 -9.36
N GLY A 315 11.16 16.27 -9.62
CA GLY A 315 12.18 16.03 -8.58
C GLY A 315 12.26 17.09 -7.47
N LYS A 316 11.83 18.34 -7.73
CA LYS A 316 11.77 19.40 -6.72
C LYS A 316 10.48 19.40 -5.89
N LYS A 317 9.45 18.69 -6.34
CA LYS A 317 8.10 18.67 -5.74
C LYS A 317 7.77 17.32 -5.10
N MET A 318 8.18 16.22 -5.73
CA MET A 318 7.86 14.84 -5.34
C MET A 318 9.10 14.11 -4.85
N ILE A 319 8.90 13.12 -3.99
CA ILE A 319 9.97 12.18 -3.61
C ILE A 319 9.92 11.01 -4.60
N LEU A 320 11.01 10.78 -5.33
CA LEU A 320 11.10 9.75 -6.36
C LEU A 320 11.77 8.48 -5.84
N SER A 321 11.31 7.32 -6.30
CA SER A 321 11.85 5.99 -6.01
C SER A 321 11.43 4.98 -7.09
N GLY A 322 12.09 3.83 -7.16
CA GLY A 322 11.80 2.78 -8.14
C GLY A 322 12.70 2.87 -9.37
N PHE A 323 12.13 2.59 -10.56
CA PHE A 323 12.80 2.55 -11.88
C PHE A 323 13.85 1.45 -12.08
N TYR A 324 14.52 0.99 -11.02
CA TYR A 324 15.51 -0.06 -11.17
C TYR A 324 14.83 -1.40 -11.48
N PRO A 325 15.06 -2.01 -12.66
CA PRO A 325 14.36 -3.22 -13.05
C PRO A 325 14.86 -4.43 -12.26
N LEU A 326 14.06 -4.95 -11.33
CA LEU A 326 14.40 -6.13 -10.51
C LEU A 326 14.82 -7.33 -11.38
N THR A 327 14.20 -7.50 -12.54
CA THR A 327 14.51 -8.58 -13.49
C THR A 327 15.95 -8.55 -14.02
N LEU A 328 16.62 -7.39 -13.99
CA LEU A 328 18.02 -7.28 -14.38
C LEU A 328 18.92 -8.06 -13.41
N LEU A 329 18.57 -8.14 -12.14
CA LEU A 329 19.34 -8.90 -11.15
C LEU A 329 19.39 -10.39 -11.47
N LYS A 330 18.39 -10.92 -12.16
CA LYS A 330 18.37 -12.32 -12.61
C LYS A 330 19.14 -12.53 -13.90
N ASN A 331 18.93 -11.64 -14.87
CA ASN A 331 19.31 -11.88 -16.27
C ASN A 331 20.62 -11.18 -16.67
N GLY A 332 21.07 -10.19 -15.91
CA GLY A 332 22.28 -9.41 -16.17
C GLY A 332 23.51 -9.94 -15.45
N THR A 333 24.68 -9.48 -15.89
CA THR A 333 25.93 -9.64 -15.13
C THR A 333 25.95 -8.69 -13.94
N LYS A 334 26.84 -8.95 -12.98
CA LYS A 334 27.08 -8.07 -11.83
C LYS A 334 27.39 -6.64 -12.28
N GLU A 335 28.22 -6.47 -13.30
CA GLU A 335 28.62 -5.17 -13.85
C GLU A 335 27.41 -4.43 -14.44
N GLN A 336 26.58 -5.11 -15.24
CA GLN A 336 25.38 -4.50 -15.83
C GLN A 336 24.39 -4.03 -14.76
N CYS A 337 24.27 -4.79 -13.67
CA CYS A 337 23.43 -4.42 -12.53
C CYS A 337 23.96 -3.15 -11.84
N ILE A 338 25.27 -3.09 -11.57
CA ILE A 338 25.92 -1.92 -10.95
C ILE A 338 25.85 -0.70 -11.88
N ASP A 339 26.10 -0.86 -13.18
CA ASP A 339 26.05 0.23 -14.16
C ASP A 339 24.64 0.84 -14.22
N LYS A 340 23.59 0.01 -14.17
CA LYS A 340 22.21 0.50 -14.11
C LYS A 340 21.94 1.24 -12.79
N ALA A 341 22.48 0.77 -11.67
CA ALA A 341 22.33 1.45 -10.40
C ALA A 341 22.99 2.83 -10.41
N LYS A 342 24.21 2.91 -10.95
CA LYS A 342 24.95 4.15 -11.14
C LYS A 342 24.16 5.14 -12.00
N GLU A 343 23.67 4.70 -13.17
CA GLU A 343 22.86 5.54 -14.06
C GLU A 343 21.67 6.16 -13.33
N LEU A 344 20.91 5.36 -12.57
CA LEU A 344 19.74 5.86 -11.85
C LEU A 344 20.11 6.77 -10.68
N ILE A 345 21.22 6.53 -9.99
CA ILE A 345 21.73 7.43 -8.95
C ILE A 345 22.12 8.78 -9.56
N ASP A 346 22.89 8.77 -10.66
CA ASP A 346 23.34 9.98 -11.36
C ASP A 346 22.16 10.84 -11.83
N ILE A 347 21.04 10.22 -12.19
CA ILE A 347 19.81 10.91 -12.60
C ILE A 347 19.00 11.37 -11.38
N LEU A 348 18.66 10.46 -10.46
CA LEU A 348 17.60 10.67 -9.48
C LEU A 348 18.08 11.33 -8.19
N ALA A 349 19.31 11.06 -7.75
CA ALA A 349 19.81 11.56 -6.47
C ALA A 349 20.04 13.08 -6.45
N PRO A 350 20.72 13.72 -7.43
CA PRO A 350 21.14 15.13 -7.33
C PRO A 350 20.00 16.08 -6.93
N GLY A 351 20.24 16.93 -5.92
CA GLY A 351 19.26 17.87 -5.40
C GLY A 351 18.23 17.29 -4.41
N GLY A 352 18.39 16.04 -3.97
CA GLY A 352 17.55 15.42 -2.94
C GLY A 352 16.22 14.88 -3.46
N ASN A 353 15.27 14.68 -2.54
CA ASN A 353 13.94 14.08 -2.82
C ASN A 353 14.03 12.71 -3.52
N PHE A 354 15.02 11.89 -3.15
CA PHE A 354 15.22 10.56 -3.69
C PHE A 354 15.33 9.52 -2.58
N ILE A 355 14.69 8.37 -2.79
CA ILE A 355 14.85 7.16 -2.00
C ILE A 355 15.16 6.03 -2.97
N TRP A 356 16.26 5.32 -2.74
CA TRP A 356 16.57 4.15 -3.55
C TRP A 356 15.57 3.03 -3.28
N ARG A 357 15.02 2.47 -4.36
CA ARG A 357 14.13 1.31 -4.35
C ARG A 357 14.13 0.63 -5.73
N PHE A 358 13.88 -0.67 -5.75
CA PHE A 358 13.60 -1.42 -6.99
C PHE A 358 12.23 -1.05 -7.57
N ASP A 359 11.99 -1.36 -8.85
CA ASP A 359 10.71 -1.18 -9.55
C ASP A 359 9.55 -1.93 -8.86
N LYS A 360 9.83 -3.11 -8.30
CA LYS A 360 8.90 -3.96 -7.55
C LYS A 360 9.62 -4.83 -6.53
N SER A 361 8.87 -5.61 -5.77
CA SER A 361 9.42 -6.61 -4.84
C SER A 361 9.55 -7.99 -5.49
N THR A 362 10.47 -8.81 -4.98
CA THR A 362 10.53 -10.24 -5.31
C THR A 362 9.30 -10.98 -4.82
N LEU A 363 8.93 -12.03 -5.53
CA LEU A 363 7.81 -12.93 -5.26
C LEU A 363 8.28 -14.39 -5.15
N THR A 364 9.32 -14.75 -5.89
CA THR A 364 9.85 -16.13 -5.90
C THR A 364 11.37 -16.13 -5.85
N LEU A 365 11.96 -17.20 -5.30
CA LEU A 365 13.41 -17.41 -5.25
C LEU A 365 14.12 -17.22 -6.60
N ASN A 366 13.41 -17.45 -7.71
CA ASN A 366 13.97 -17.37 -9.04
C ASN A 366 14.03 -15.95 -9.61
N ASP A 367 13.44 -14.96 -8.94
CA ASP A 367 13.31 -13.59 -9.47
C ASP A 367 14.62 -12.84 -9.54
N ILE A 368 15.63 -13.23 -8.75
CA ILE A 368 16.93 -12.56 -8.66
C ILE A 368 18.09 -13.56 -8.58
N ASN A 369 19.30 -13.09 -8.89
CA ASN A 369 20.54 -13.70 -8.38
C ASN A 369 20.92 -12.97 -7.07
N PRO A 370 21.04 -13.68 -5.93
CA PRO A 370 21.40 -13.07 -4.65
C PRO A 370 22.72 -12.29 -4.68
N GLU A 371 23.73 -12.77 -5.42
CA GLU A 371 25.03 -12.09 -5.50
C GLU A 371 24.92 -10.75 -6.22
N ASN A 372 24.12 -10.69 -7.30
CA ASN A 372 23.84 -9.45 -8.00
C ASN A 372 23.05 -8.48 -7.11
N TYR A 373 22.07 -8.97 -6.35
CA TYR A 373 21.30 -8.15 -5.42
C TYR A 373 22.20 -7.50 -4.37
N VAL A 374 23.04 -8.30 -3.70
CA VAL A 374 23.97 -7.79 -2.68
C VAL A 374 24.96 -6.79 -3.29
N ALA A 375 25.52 -7.09 -4.46
CA ALA A 375 26.45 -6.20 -5.15
C ALA A 375 25.84 -4.83 -5.46
N VAL A 376 24.59 -4.79 -5.93
CA VAL A 376 23.87 -3.53 -6.19
C VAL A 376 23.61 -2.78 -4.91
N MET A 377 23.08 -3.44 -3.88
CA MET A 377 22.73 -2.78 -2.63
C MET A 377 23.96 -2.22 -1.91
N GLU A 378 25.10 -2.92 -1.93
CA GLU A 378 26.36 -2.43 -1.38
C GLU A 378 26.90 -1.24 -2.18
N TYR A 379 26.89 -1.33 -3.53
CA TYR A 379 27.28 -0.20 -4.38
C TYR A 379 26.43 1.05 -4.12
N VAL A 380 25.11 0.88 -4.01
CA VAL A 380 24.17 1.97 -3.73
C VAL A 380 24.47 2.63 -2.39
N LEU A 381 24.70 1.86 -1.33
CA LEU A 381 25.05 2.39 -0.02
C LEU A 381 26.37 3.15 -0.03
N GLU A 382 27.39 2.62 -0.72
CA GLU A 382 28.70 3.27 -0.84
C GLU A 382 28.63 4.62 -1.59
N ASN A 383 27.69 4.75 -2.53
CA ASN A 383 27.53 5.92 -3.41
C ASN A 383 26.29 6.77 -3.07
N SER A 384 25.84 6.74 -1.81
CA SER A 384 24.57 7.35 -1.39
C SER A 384 24.66 8.77 -0.85
N LYS A 385 25.86 9.26 -0.55
CA LYS A 385 26.09 10.53 0.16
C LYS A 385 25.79 11.75 -0.69
N TYR A 386 25.28 12.79 -0.03
CA TYR A 386 25.15 14.12 -0.61
C TYR A 386 26.31 15.02 -0.18
N ASP A 387 26.71 15.94 -1.05
CA ASP A 387 27.73 16.95 -0.73
C ASP A 387 27.15 18.17 0.02
N ASN A 388 25.81 18.31 0.03
CA ASN A 388 25.09 19.45 0.58
C ASN A 388 23.97 19.07 1.58
N PRO A 389 24.25 18.23 2.59
CA PRO A 389 23.23 17.81 3.56
C PRO A 389 22.73 19.00 4.40
N GLY A 390 21.45 18.99 4.74
CA GLY A 390 20.78 20.04 5.51
C GLY A 390 20.20 21.19 4.69
N GLU A 391 20.54 21.30 3.40
CA GLU A 391 19.89 22.24 2.49
C GLU A 391 18.43 21.85 2.21
N LEU A 392 17.59 22.83 1.90
CA LEU A 392 16.20 22.59 1.49
C LEU A 392 16.14 22.25 0.00
N VAL A 393 15.38 21.21 -0.36
CA VAL A 393 15.13 20.85 -1.76
C VAL A 393 14.34 21.93 -2.49
N THR A 394 13.42 22.59 -1.78
CA THR A 394 12.59 23.69 -2.30
C THR A 394 12.16 24.63 -1.18
N THR A 395 11.95 25.90 -1.52
CA THR A 395 11.36 26.91 -0.63
C THR A 395 9.83 27.04 -0.83
N ALA A 396 9.27 26.32 -1.80
CA ALA A 396 7.83 26.28 -2.02
C ALA A 396 7.12 25.64 -0.83
N LYS A 397 6.02 26.24 -0.37
CA LYS A 397 5.24 25.74 0.74
C LYS A 397 4.37 24.58 0.27
N LYS A 398 4.30 23.52 1.08
CA LYS A 398 3.47 22.35 0.77
C LYS A 398 1.99 22.73 0.67
N GLU A 399 1.54 23.63 1.54
CA GLU A 399 0.15 24.09 1.64
C GLU A 399 -0.33 24.76 0.36
N ASP A 400 0.55 25.49 -0.33
CA ASP A 400 0.24 26.19 -1.59
C ASP A 400 -0.03 25.21 -2.75
N SER A 401 0.36 23.94 -2.59
CA SER A 401 0.13 22.88 -3.58
C SER A 401 -1.14 22.07 -3.32
N ILE A 402 -1.87 22.31 -2.23
CA ILE A 402 -3.04 21.51 -1.82
C ILE A 402 -4.33 22.21 -2.23
N VAL A 403 -5.13 21.54 -3.05
CA VAL A 403 -6.49 21.96 -3.41
C VAL A 403 -7.48 21.30 -2.47
N LYS A 404 -8.32 22.09 -1.79
CA LYS A 404 -9.29 21.54 -0.84
C LYS A 404 -10.48 20.96 -1.58
N TYR A 405 -10.67 19.65 -1.50
CA TYR A 405 -11.84 18.95 -2.08
C TYR A 405 -12.71 18.28 -1.01
N SER A 406 -12.27 18.22 0.25
CA SER A 406 -12.99 17.52 1.32
C SER A 406 -14.45 17.97 1.45
N HIS A 407 -14.69 19.27 1.32
CA HIS A 407 -16.00 19.91 1.41
C HIS A 407 -16.98 19.53 0.29
N LEU A 408 -16.52 18.89 -0.79
CA LEU A 408 -17.38 18.43 -1.89
C LEU A 408 -18.09 17.10 -1.56
N TYR A 409 -17.61 16.37 -0.56
CA TYR A 409 -18.09 15.04 -0.25
C TYR A 409 -18.78 15.01 1.10
N PRO A 410 -19.92 14.30 1.21
CA PRO A 410 -20.57 14.12 2.50
C PRO A 410 -19.73 13.22 3.41
N GLU A 411 -20.02 13.29 4.70
CA GLU A 411 -19.56 12.27 5.64
C GLU A 411 -20.03 10.88 5.18
N PHE A 412 -19.13 9.91 5.21
CA PHE A 412 -19.45 8.53 4.86
C PHE A 412 -20.42 7.92 5.88
N LYS A 413 -21.46 7.24 5.39
CA LYS A 413 -22.48 6.56 6.21
C LYS A 413 -22.80 5.19 5.63
N SER A 414 -22.99 4.23 6.52
CA SER A 414 -23.42 2.87 6.19
C SER A 414 -24.37 2.37 7.28
N LYS A 415 -25.35 1.53 6.93
CA LYS A 415 -26.21 0.89 7.93
C LYS A 415 -25.48 -0.18 8.77
N TYR A 416 -24.29 -0.60 8.34
CA TYR A 416 -23.45 -1.57 9.03
C TYR A 416 -22.39 -0.93 9.93
N ILE A 417 -22.18 0.39 9.82
CA ILE A 417 -21.25 1.14 10.65
C ILE A 417 -22.08 2.11 11.49
N VAL A 418 -22.55 1.59 12.62
CA VAL A 418 -23.45 2.29 13.53
C VAL A 418 -22.64 3.20 14.46
N PRO A 419 -22.96 4.50 14.59
CA PRO A 419 -22.32 5.35 15.58
C PRO A 419 -22.61 4.89 17.01
N PHE A 420 -21.66 5.05 17.93
CA PHE A 420 -21.86 4.68 19.34
C PHE A 420 -23.11 5.35 19.95
N ASP A 421 -23.42 6.58 19.56
CA ASP A 421 -24.58 7.32 20.07
C ASP A 421 -25.93 6.71 19.62
N GLU A 422 -25.95 5.95 18.52
CA GLU A 422 -27.10 5.13 18.13
C GLU A 422 -27.09 3.78 18.85
N PHE A 423 -25.92 3.13 18.97
CA PHE A 423 -25.78 1.86 19.71
C PHE A 423 -26.25 1.98 21.17
N LYS A 424 -25.88 3.06 21.87
CA LYS A 424 -26.26 3.26 23.28
C LYS A 424 -27.76 3.48 23.48
N LYS A 425 -28.55 3.75 22.44
CA LYS A 425 -30.02 3.80 22.56
C LYS A 425 -30.61 2.40 22.73
N VAL A 426 -29.97 1.39 22.16
CA VAL A 426 -30.37 -0.03 22.28
C VAL A 426 -29.80 -0.64 23.55
N TYR A 427 -28.59 -0.24 23.94
CA TYR A 427 -27.92 -0.70 25.15
C TYR A 427 -27.39 0.49 25.97
N PRO A 428 -28.25 1.16 26.76
CA PRO A 428 -27.89 2.38 27.45
C PRO A 428 -26.89 2.13 28.59
N PRO A 429 -25.98 3.09 28.85
CA PRO A 429 -25.13 3.01 30.03
C PRO A 429 -26.00 3.02 31.28
N VAL A 430 -25.71 2.13 32.22
CA VAL A 430 -26.42 2.08 33.52
C VAL A 430 -26.04 3.23 34.45
N ASP A 431 -24.94 3.94 34.14
CA ASP A 431 -24.38 5.06 34.89
C ASP A 431 -23.51 5.92 33.95
N ASP A 432 -23.59 7.24 34.08
CA ASP A 432 -22.87 8.20 33.22
C ASP A 432 -21.34 7.99 33.25
N ARG A 433 -20.79 7.47 34.35
CA ARG A 433 -19.35 7.17 34.49
C ARG A 433 -18.90 6.04 33.57
N ILE A 434 -19.82 5.16 33.15
CA ILE A 434 -19.51 4.01 32.29
C ILE A 434 -19.57 4.40 30.81
N GLU A 435 -20.31 5.43 30.42
CA GLU A 435 -20.45 5.81 29.00
C GLU A 435 -19.08 6.00 28.29
N PRO A 436 -18.10 6.73 28.85
CA PRO A 436 -16.80 6.89 28.19
C PRO A 436 -16.06 5.57 28.01
N LEU A 437 -16.19 4.63 28.97
CA LEU A 437 -15.57 3.31 28.91
C LEU A 437 -16.26 2.42 27.87
N MET A 438 -17.59 2.49 27.78
CA MET A 438 -18.37 1.81 26.75
C MET A 438 -18.02 2.32 25.36
N ARG A 439 -17.88 3.64 25.17
CA ARG A 439 -17.48 4.23 23.89
C ARG A 439 -16.10 3.73 23.47
N ALA A 440 -15.13 3.81 24.38
CA ALA A 440 -13.78 3.32 24.10
C ALA A 440 -13.75 1.83 23.73
N ALA A 441 -14.53 0.99 24.41
CA ALA A 441 -14.66 -0.42 24.07
C ALA A 441 -15.35 -0.63 22.71
N TYR A 442 -16.44 0.08 22.45
CA TYR A 442 -17.19 0.01 21.20
C TYR A 442 -16.31 0.39 20.00
N ASP A 443 -15.63 1.53 20.08
CA ASP A 443 -14.72 2.01 19.03
C ASP A 443 -13.58 1.02 18.80
N LYS A 444 -12.98 0.48 19.87
CA LYS A 444 -11.91 -0.52 19.76
C LYS A 444 -12.36 -1.76 18.98
N TYR A 445 -13.47 -2.38 19.37
CA TYR A 445 -13.90 -3.64 18.75
C TYR A 445 -14.50 -3.43 17.36
N ASN A 446 -15.19 -2.31 17.11
CA ASN A 446 -15.62 -1.96 15.77
C ASN A 446 -14.44 -1.78 14.82
N ASN A 447 -13.41 -1.04 15.24
CA ASN A 447 -12.21 -0.84 14.42
C ASN A 447 -11.44 -2.14 14.14
N MET A 448 -11.60 -3.17 14.98
CA MET A 448 -11.04 -4.51 14.73
C MET A 448 -11.83 -5.32 13.71
N VAL A 449 -13.15 -5.10 13.61
CA VAL A 449 -14.06 -5.92 12.78
C VAL A 449 -14.32 -5.30 11.41
N ILE A 450 -14.54 -3.99 11.40
CA ILE A 450 -14.93 -3.23 10.20
C ILE A 450 -13.99 -3.45 9.00
N PRO A 451 -12.65 -3.53 9.14
CA PRO A 451 -11.76 -3.80 8.01
C PRO A 451 -11.98 -5.15 7.30
N PHE A 452 -12.77 -6.05 7.89
CA PHE A 452 -13.07 -7.39 7.38
C PHE A 452 -14.46 -7.52 6.74
N LEU A 453 -15.30 -6.48 6.84
CA LEU A 453 -16.58 -6.37 6.15
C LEU A 453 -16.36 -5.87 4.72
#